data_AF-A0A1G5VXX2-F1
#
_entry.id   AF-A0A1G5VXX2-F1
#
_cell.length_a   1.000
_cell.length_b   1.000
_cell.length_c   1.000
_cell.angle_alpha   90.00
_cell.angle_beta   90.00
_cell.angle_gamma   90.00
#
_symmetry.space_group_name_H-M   'P 1'
#
loop_
_entity.id
_entity.type
_entity.pdbx_description
1 polymer ?
#
loop_
_entity_poly.entity_id
_entity_poly.type
_entity_poly.pdbx_seq_one_letter_code
_entity_poly.pdbx_strand_id
1 'polypeptide(L)'
;MHEILKQIIINNSNFINNTATDGGAIYWEGTNGTENSCNFINNTAESDGGAIYWFGANGTISDSNFINNNATTNGGAIYFNDAASPNNCALVNNIAPTGSEIYIYTGNPNLNYNWWSSNNPNWVNLINGSYVLSVYAVLNVTAEPSEIFTSEKSNITTKFVWNGTNTDATNLLPKRNVKLSSNGTLTETEGDVGLISEFSASTEGSYFVNATVDDETYNPTSTTVKIEVMPKSDIIILADNVTKYYHGLQRFVVTVSSTYGIHIAGISVNIIINGMTYTRVTGGNGATSIPLNLNSGEYGVTVVVENNTVNSVVTILSTVNGSDIVKMYRNGTHYYATFLDSQGNFLADGTAVRFNINGVMYDRKVSGGKGQAKLNINLEEGEYIITAINPETGENTANNITVLSLLTENKDITKYYRNASQYTVKVLGENGNPVGAGKTVKFNSMA
;
A
#
# COMPACT_ATOMS: atom_id res chain seq x y z
N MET A 1 -27.05 7.67 -58.22
CA MET A 1 -28.24 6.91 -57.82
C MET A 1 -27.85 6.17 -56.55
N HIS A 2 -28.26 6.71 -55.39
CA HIS A 2 -27.98 6.13 -54.08
C HIS A 2 -28.91 4.93 -53.92
N GLU A 3 -28.42 3.74 -54.26
CA GLU A 3 -29.10 2.51 -53.88
C GLU A 3 -28.68 2.21 -52.44
N ILE A 4 -29.51 2.62 -51.49
CA ILE A 4 -29.42 2.12 -50.12
C ILE A 4 -29.73 0.63 -50.25
N LEU A 5 -28.70 -0.22 -50.25
CA LEU A 5 -28.86 -1.66 -50.08
C LEU A 5 -29.73 -1.85 -48.83
N LYS A 6 -30.96 -2.36 -49.01
CA LYS A 6 -31.84 -2.69 -47.89
C LYS A 6 -31.19 -3.81 -47.10
N GLN A 7 -30.52 -3.43 -46.03
CA GLN A 7 -30.03 -4.33 -45.02
C GLN A 7 -31.24 -4.97 -44.33
N ILE A 8 -31.31 -6.30 -44.31
CA ILE A 8 -32.28 -7.00 -43.46
C ILE A 8 -31.67 -7.07 -42.07
N ILE A 9 -32.44 -6.65 -41.07
CA ILE A 9 -32.02 -6.61 -39.67
C ILE A 9 -33.04 -7.39 -38.85
N ILE A 10 -32.57 -8.40 -38.14
CA ILE A 10 -33.30 -9.10 -37.09
C ILE A 10 -32.67 -8.67 -35.77
N ASN A 11 -33.48 -8.10 -34.88
CA ASN A 11 -32.99 -7.52 -33.63
C ASN A 11 -33.94 -7.83 -32.48
N ASN A 12 -33.41 -8.05 -31.28
CA ASN A 12 -34.20 -8.16 -30.04
C ASN A 12 -35.36 -9.17 -30.13
N SER A 13 -35.10 -10.33 -30.74
CA SER A 13 -36.13 -11.32 -31.08
C SER A 13 -35.90 -12.65 -30.38
N ASN A 14 -36.99 -13.35 -30.04
CA ASN A 14 -36.95 -14.65 -29.40
C ASN A 14 -37.47 -15.73 -30.36
N PHE A 15 -36.61 -16.68 -30.69
CA PHE A 15 -36.92 -17.86 -31.50
C PHE A 15 -36.84 -19.10 -30.61
N ILE A 16 -38.00 -19.62 -30.22
CA ILE A 16 -38.10 -20.68 -29.22
C ILE A 16 -38.89 -21.87 -29.79
N ASN A 17 -38.33 -23.08 -29.70
CA ASN A 17 -38.97 -24.33 -30.12
C ASN A 17 -39.44 -24.33 -31.59
N ASN A 18 -38.72 -23.66 -32.49
CA ASN A 18 -39.03 -23.71 -33.91
C ASN A 18 -38.46 -24.98 -34.55
N THR A 19 -39.12 -25.46 -35.60
CA THR A 19 -38.66 -26.61 -36.38
C THR A 19 -38.76 -26.32 -37.86
N ALA A 20 -37.68 -26.58 -38.60
CA ALA A 20 -37.60 -26.44 -40.04
C ALA A 20 -36.67 -27.51 -40.64
N THR A 21 -36.62 -27.60 -41.97
CA THR A 21 -35.66 -28.49 -42.64
C THR A 21 -34.23 -28.01 -42.43
N ASP A 22 -33.98 -26.74 -42.74
CA ASP A 22 -32.70 -26.04 -42.52
C ASP A 22 -32.96 -24.75 -41.75
N GLY A 23 -32.06 -24.39 -40.84
CA GLY A 23 -32.20 -23.16 -40.07
C GLY A 23 -33.43 -23.22 -39.18
N GLY A 24 -33.36 -24.01 -38.10
CA GLY A 24 -34.53 -24.36 -37.28
C GLY A 24 -35.37 -23.15 -36.85
N ALA A 25 -34.76 -21.97 -36.73
CA ALA A 25 -35.43 -20.69 -36.62
C ALA A 25 -35.31 -19.79 -37.87
N ILE A 26 -34.10 -19.67 -38.43
CA ILE A 26 -33.81 -18.74 -39.54
C ILE A 26 -33.03 -19.45 -40.64
N TYR A 27 -33.59 -19.42 -41.85
CA TYR A 27 -32.83 -19.61 -43.07
C TYR A 27 -32.51 -18.24 -43.67
N TRP A 28 -31.23 -17.88 -43.67
CA TRP A 28 -30.77 -16.59 -44.18
C TRP A 28 -30.19 -16.73 -45.58
N GLU A 29 -30.88 -16.19 -46.59
CA GLU A 29 -30.38 -16.09 -47.96
C GLU A 29 -30.25 -14.62 -48.36
N GLY A 30 -29.01 -14.14 -48.50
CA GLY A 30 -28.73 -12.76 -48.93
C GLY A 30 -27.56 -12.09 -48.24
N THR A 31 -26.93 -11.15 -48.93
CA THR A 31 -25.71 -10.46 -48.46
C THR A 31 -26.00 -9.35 -47.46
N ASN A 32 -25.02 -9.04 -46.60
CA ASN A 32 -25.05 -7.94 -45.62
C ASN A 32 -26.18 -8.09 -44.59
N GLY A 33 -26.48 -9.33 -44.18
CA GLY A 33 -27.48 -9.57 -43.14
C GLY A 33 -27.01 -9.20 -41.75
N THR A 34 -27.93 -8.72 -40.91
CA THR A 34 -27.65 -8.45 -39.49
C THR A 34 -28.65 -9.15 -38.59
N GLU A 35 -28.10 -9.98 -37.71
CA GLU A 35 -28.77 -10.57 -36.55
C GLU A 35 -28.11 -10.01 -35.28
N ASN A 36 -28.89 -9.53 -34.33
CA ASN A 36 -28.39 -8.90 -33.10
C ASN A 36 -29.34 -9.09 -31.91
N SER A 37 -28.80 -9.37 -30.73
CA SER A 37 -29.54 -9.33 -29.46
C SER A 37 -30.74 -10.28 -29.44
N CYS A 38 -30.64 -11.42 -30.11
CA CYS A 38 -31.69 -12.43 -30.17
C CYS A 38 -31.42 -13.62 -29.25
N ASN A 39 -32.48 -14.38 -28.98
CA ASN A 39 -32.39 -15.64 -28.26
C ASN A 39 -32.92 -16.77 -29.14
N PHE A 40 -32.05 -17.73 -29.46
CA PHE A 40 -32.36 -18.96 -30.17
C PHE A 40 -32.32 -20.12 -29.18
N ILE A 41 -33.48 -20.58 -28.75
CA ILE A 41 -33.61 -21.57 -27.67
C ILE A 41 -34.39 -22.78 -28.17
N ASN A 42 -33.81 -23.98 -28.03
CA ASN A 42 -34.46 -25.26 -28.37
C ASN A 42 -34.99 -25.34 -29.81
N ASN A 43 -34.38 -24.66 -30.78
CA ASN A 43 -34.77 -24.79 -32.18
C ASN A 43 -34.19 -26.07 -32.79
N THR A 44 -34.88 -26.65 -33.77
CA THR A 44 -34.50 -27.91 -34.38
C THR A 44 -34.50 -27.82 -35.91
N ALA A 45 -33.40 -28.23 -36.54
CA ALA A 45 -33.32 -28.43 -37.99
C ALA A 45 -33.28 -29.93 -38.33
N GLU A 46 -34.06 -30.35 -39.32
CA GLU A 46 -34.03 -31.74 -39.83
C GLU A 46 -32.76 -32.07 -40.62
N SER A 47 -31.98 -31.07 -41.04
CA SER A 47 -30.70 -31.21 -41.72
C SER A 47 -29.62 -30.36 -41.06
N ASP A 48 -29.53 -29.06 -41.41
CA ASP A 48 -28.39 -28.20 -41.02
C ASP A 48 -28.82 -26.90 -40.30
N GLY A 49 -27.99 -26.43 -39.37
CA GLY A 49 -28.17 -25.15 -38.69
C GLY A 49 -29.34 -25.18 -37.71
N GLY A 50 -29.13 -25.77 -36.54
CA GLY A 50 -30.23 -26.04 -35.59
C GLY A 50 -30.99 -24.78 -35.16
N ALA A 51 -30.32 -23.63 -35.11
CA ALA A 51 -30.97 -22.32 -35.04
C ALA A 51 -30.93 -21.59 -36.39
N ILE A 52 -29.74 -21.38 -36.94
CA ILE A 52 -29.53 -20.55 -38.12
C ILE A 52 -28.81 -21.34 -39.21
N TYR A 53 -29.39 -21.32 -40.41
CA TYR A 53 -28.68 -21.65 -41.63
C TYR A 53 -28.35 -20.35 -42.36
N TRP A 54 -27.05 -20.06 -42.51
CA TRP A 54 -26.57 -18.79 -43.05
C TRP A 54 -25.95 -18.97 -44.44
N PHE A 55 -26.62 -18.44 -45.47
CA PHE A 55 -26.22 -18.47 -46.87
C PHE A 55 -26.17 -17.05 -47.45
N GLY A 56 -25.16 -16.28 -47.03
CA GLY A 56 -24.94 -14.94 -47.56
C GLY A 56 -23.65 -14.27 -47.08
N ALA A 57 -22.98 -13.56 -47.96
CA ALA A 57 -21.72 -12.88 -47.64
C ALA A 57 -21.91 -11.67 -46.71
N ASN A 58 -20.86 -11.34 -45.96
CA ASN A 58 -20.74 -10.14 -45.12
C ASN A 58 -21.82 -10.04 -44.02
N GLY A 59 -22.20 -11.16 -43.43
CA GLY A 59 -23.16 -11.19 -42.33
C GLY A 59 -22.57 -10.77 -40.98
N THR A 60 -23.42 -10.25 -40.11
CA THR A 60 -23.11 -9.97 -38.70
C THR A 60 -24.10 -10.68 -37.80
N ILE A 61 -23.59 -11.40 -36.79
CA ILE A 61 -24.34 -12.09 -35.74
C ILE A 61 -23.77 -11.56 -34.43
N SER A 62 -24.56 -10.93 -33.56
CA SER A 62 -23.99 -10.33 -32.34
C SER A 62 -24.89 -10.33 -31.12
N ASP A 63 -24.27 -10.35 -29.94
CA ASP A 63 -24.94 -10.15 -28.64
C ASP A 63 -26.10 -11.13 -28.38
N SER A 64 -26.02 -12.34 -28.96
CA SER A 64 -27.12 -13.30 -29.03
C SER A 64 -26.85 -14.60 -28.27
N ASN A 65 -27.93 -15.26 -27.84
CA ASN A 65 -27.87 -16.56 -27.18
C ASN A 65 -28.29 -17.69 -28.12
N PHE A 66 -27.48 -18.73 -28.24
CA PHE A 66 -27.78 -19.98 -28.92
C PHE A 66 -27.74 -21.10 -27.90
N ILE A 67 -28.91 -21.55 -27.44
CA ILE A 67 -29.04 -22.48 -26.32
C ILE A 67 -29.85 -23.71 -26.75
N ASN A 68 -29.28 -24.90 -26.57
CA ASN A 68 -29.96 -26.19 -26.78
C ASN A 68 -30.58 -26.37 -28.17
N ASN A 69 -30.03 -25.74 -29.20
CA ASN A 69 -30.48 -25.94 -30.57
C ASN A 69 -29.90 -27.23 -31.14
N ASN A 70 -30.63 -27.86 -32.05
CA ASN A 70 -30.32 -29.20 -32.53
C ASN A 70 -30.39 -29.28 -34.06
N ALA A 71 -29.36 -29.82 -34.70
CA ALA A 71 -29.37 -30.20 -36.11
C ALA A 71 -29.07 -31.70 -36.23
N THR A 72 -29.76 -32.40 -37.12
CA THR A 72 -29.50 -33.84 -37.31
C THR A 72 -28.21 -34.13 -38.06
N THR A 73 -27.65 -33.14 -38.78
CA THR A 73 -26.48 -33.34 -39.64
C THR A 73 -25.31 -32.43 -39.25
N ASN A 74 -25.40 -31.12 -39.47
CA ASN A 74 -24.30 -30.19 -39.18
C ASN A 74 -24.74 -28.89 -38.51
N GLY A 75 -23.87 -28.34 -37.65
CA GLY A 75 -24.04 -26.98 -37.09
C GLY A 75 -25.21 -26.90 -36.11
N GLY A 76 -25.03 -27.40 -34.89
CA GLY A 76 -26.14 -27.50 -33.93
C GLY A 76 -26.73 -26.14 -33.56
N ALA A 77 -25.91 -25.09 -33.47
CA ALA A 77 -26.41 -23.72 -33.42
C ALA A 77 -26.50 -23.14 -34.84
N ILE A 78 -25.35 -23.06 -35.53
CA ILE A 78 -25.22 -22.29 -36.76
C ILE A 78 -24.52 -23.10 -37.85
N TYR A 79 -25.07 -23.06 -39.05
CA TYR A 79 -24.43 -23.54 -40.26
C TYR A 79 -24.06 -22.37 -41.16
N PHE A 80 -22.78 -22.27 -41.56
CA PHE A 80 -22.29 -21.26 -42.49
C PHE A 80 -22.02 -21.87 -43.87
N ASN A 81 -22.80 -21.41 -44.86
CA ASN A 81 -22.57 -21.59 -46.30
C ASN A 81 -22.08 -20.29 -46.97
N ASP A 82 -21.65 -19.33 -46.16
CA ASP A 82 -20.83 -18.17 -46.50
C ASP A 82 -20.44 -17.49 -45.18
N ALA A 83 -19.52 -16.52 -45.20
CA ALA A 83 -18.97 -15.96 -43.97
C ALA A 83 -19.88 -14.90 -43.29
N ALA A 84 -20.32 -15.20 -42.07
CA ALA A 84 -20.69 -14.22 -41.04
C ALA A 84 -19.86 -14.49 -39.76
N SER A 85 -19.62 -13.46 -38.95
CA SER A 85 -18.79 -13.59 -37.74
C SER A 85 -19.63 -13.36 -36.49
N PRO A 86 -19.97 -14.41 -35.71
CA PRO A 86 -20.58 -14.24 -34.40
C PRO A 86 -19.63 -13.49 -33.46
N ASN A 87 -20.16 -12.50 -32.77
CA ASN A 87 -19.41 -11.69 -31.81
C ASN A 87 -20.25 -11.42 -30.57
N ASN A 88 -19.66 -11.52 -29.38
CA ASN A 88 -20.39 -11.34 -28.11
C ASN A 88 -21.57 -12.30 -27.97
N CYS A 89 -21.51 -13.47 -28.59
CA CYS A 89 -22.57 -14.48 -28.48
C CYS A 89 -22.24 -15.50 -27.39
N ALA A 90 -23.29 -16.14 -26.87
CA ALA A 90 -23.18 -17.32 -26.02
C ALA A 90 -23.70 -18.54 -26.77
N LEU A 91 -22.83 -19.52 -27.01
CA LEU A 91 -23.13 -20.78 -27.66
C LEU A 91 -23.06 -21.89 -26.61
N VAL A 92 -24.22 -22.47 -26.28
CA VAL A 92 -24.40 -23.30 -25.11
C VAL A 92 -25.22 -24.55 -25.43
N ASN A 93 -24.60 -25.71 -25.24
CA ASN A 93 -25.26 -27.02 -25.29
C ASN A 93 -26.00 -27.28 -26.60
N ASN A 94 -25.50 -26.78 -27.73
CA ASN A 94 -26.09 -27.08 -29.03
C ASN A 94 -25.57 -28.43 -29.54
N ILE A 95 -26.37 -29.11 -30.35
CA ILE A 95 -26.16 -30.51 -30.71
C ILE A 95 -26.21 -30.68 -32.23
N ALA A 96 -25.17 -31.29 -32.78
CA ALA A 96 -25.13 -31.86 -34.13
C ALA A 96 -24.05 -32.94 -34.21
N PRO A 97 -24.16 -33.93 -35.11
CA PRO A 97 -23.09 -34.89 -35.34
C PRO A 97 -21.75 -34.26 -35.74
N THR A 98 -21.77 -33.16 -36.50
CA THR A 98 -20.56 -32.43 -36.91
C THR A 98 -20.70 -30.94 -36.63
N GLY A 99 -19.76 -30.37 -35.86
CA GLY A 99 -19.81 -28.97 -35.44
C GLY A 99 -21.01 -28.74 -34.53
N SER A 100 -20.92 -29.20 -33.28
CA SER A 100 -22.05 -29.16 -32.35
C SER A 100 -22.55 -27.74 -32.10
N GLU A 101 -21.65 -26.76 -32.16
CA GLU A 101 -21.99 -25.34 -32.12
C GLU A 101 -22.06 -24.78 -33.53
N ILE A 102 -20.96 -24.85 -34.28
CA ILE A 102 -20.85 -24.22 -35.60
C ILE A 102 -20.28 -25.19 -36.63
N TYR A 103 -20.92 -25.26 -37.79
CA TYR A 103 -20.36 -25.90 -38.98
C TYR A 103 -20.10 -24.85 -40.06
N ILE A 104 -18.90 -24.87 -40.64
CA ILE A 104 -18.47 -23.94 -41.70
C ILE A 104 -18.22 -24.74 -42.96
N TYR A 105 -19.18 -24.69 -43.88
CA TYR A 105 -19.04 -25.29 -45.21
C TYR A 105 -18.08 -24.48 -46.09
N THR A 106 -18.23 -23.16 -46.08
CA THR A 106 -17.41 -22.20 -46.83
C THR A 106 -17.14 -20.93 -46.01
N GLY A 107 -16.09 -20.20 -46.37
CA GLY A 107 -15.69 -18.97 -45.69
C GLY A 107 -14.60 -19.18 -44.63
N ASN A 108 -14.32 -18.12 -43.88
CA ASN A 108 -13.33 -18.12 -42.80
C ASN A 108 -13.73 -17.11 -41.70
N PRO A 109 -14.81 -17.40 -40.95
CA PRO A 109 -15.37 -16.45 -39.99
C PRO A 109 -14.41 -16.20 -38.81
N ASN A 110 -14.51 -14.99 -38.25
CA ASN A 110 -13.87 -14.66 -36.99
C ASN A 110 -14.82 -15.04 -35.85
N LEU A 111 -14.39 -15.99 -35.03
CA LEU A 111 -15.18 -16.55 -33.94
C LEU A 111 -14.75 -16.03 -32.57
N ASN A 112 -13.90 -15.00 -32.55
CA ASN A 112 -13.43 -14.37 -31.32
C ASN A 112 -14.56 -13.69 -30.54
N TYR A 113 -14.32 -13.54 -29.24
CA TYR A 113 -15.15 -12.78 -28.29
C TYR A 113 -16.53 -13.40 -28.06
N ASN A 114 -16.61 -14.72 -28.10
CA ASN A 114 -17.82 -15.47 -27.75
C ASN A 114 -17.57 -16.31 -26.51
N TRP A 115 -18.66 -16.67 -25.82
CA TRP A 115 -18.70 -17.68 -24.77
C TRP A 115 -19.13 -19.02 -25.34
N TRP A 116 -18.35 -20.07 -25.07
CA TRP A 116 -18.50 -21.40 -25.67
C TRP A 116 -18.89 -22.46 -24.64
N SER A 117 -19.59 -22.05 -23.57
CA SER A 117 -20.02 -22.91 -22.45
C SER A 117 -18.91 -23.62 -21.67
N SER A 118 -17.64 -23.23 -21.86
CA SER A 118 -16.50 -23.88 -21.19
C SER A 118 -15.28 -22.97 -21.12
N ASN A 119 -14.54 -23.09 -20.01
CA ASN A 119 -13.22 -22.49 -19.86
C ASN A 119 -12.13 -23.19 -20.68
N ASN A 120 -12.35 -24.44 -21.07
CA ASN A 120 -11.43 -25.22 -21.88
C ASN A 120 -12.17 -25.93 -23.03
N PRO A 121 -12.66 -25.18 -24.03
CA PRO A 121 -13.49 -25.73 -25.10
C PRO A 121 -12.74 -26.77 -25.94
N ASN A 122 -13.39 -27.89 -26.25
CA ASN A 122 -12.87 -28.86 -27.22
C ASN A 122 -13.30 -28.47 -28.64
N TRP A 123 -12.49 -27.64 -29.28
CA TRP A 123 -12.78 -27.04 -30.59
C TRP A 123 -13.13 -28.05 -31.68
N VAL A 124 -12.54 -29.26 -31.67
CA VAL A 124 -12.78 -30.28 -32.69
C VAL A 124 -14.23 -30.79 -32.67
N ASN A 125 -14.88 -30.75 -31.50
CA ASN A 125 -16.29 -31.13 -31.37
C ASN A 125 -17.20 -29.94 -31.66
N LEU A 126 -16.86 -28.76 -31.15
CA LEU A 126 -17.71 -27.58 -31.21
C LEU A 126 -17.77 -26.99 -32.62
N ILE A 127 -16.65 -26.95 -33.33
CA ILE A 127 -16.51 -26.22 -34.60
C ILE A 127 -15.92 -27.13 -35.67
N ASN A 128 -16.57 -27.15 -36.84
CA ASN A 128 -16.03 -27.80 -38.04
C ASN A 128 -15.79 -26.77 -39.16
N GLY A 129 -14.69 -26.91 -39.91
CA GLY A 129 -14.32 -26.05 -41.03
C GLY A 129 -13.19 -25.04 -40.71
N SER A 130 -12.97 -24.07 -41.60
CA SER A 130 -11.91 -23.05 -41.45
C SER A 130 -12.41 -21.84 -40.66
N TYR A 131 -11.66 -21.39 -39.65
CA TYR A 131 -12.03 -20.24 -38.82
C TYR A 131 -10.82 -19.49 -38.26
N VAL A 132 -11.06 -18.29 -37.74
CA VAL A 132 -10.14 -17.53 -36.90
C VAL A 132 -10.65 -17.54 -35.46
N LEU A 133 -9.85 -18.06 -34.53
CA LEU A 133 -10.16 -18.10 -33.11
C LEU A 133 -8.89 -18.12 -32.26
N SER A 134 -8.73 -17.12 -31.42
CA SER A 134 -7.62 -16.97 -30.46
C SER A 134 -8.05 -16.32 -29.15
N VAL A 135 -9.15 -15.57 -29.16
CA VAL A 135 -9.70 -14.86 -27.99
C VAL A 135 -11.14 -15.30 -27.75
N TYR A 136 -11.42 -15.87 -26.59
CA TYR A 136 -12.75 -16.30 -26.17
C TYR A 136 -12.94 -16.03 -24.68
N ALA A 137 -14.20 -15.97 -24.25
CA ALA A 137 -14.54 -15.73 -22.86
C ALA A 137 -14.23 -16.95 -22.00
N VAL A 138 -13.71 -16.71 -20.80
CA VAL A 138 -13.56 -17.71 -19.73
C VAL A 138 -14.10 -17.13 -18.43
N LEU A 139 -14.73 -17.97 -17.61
CA LEU A 139 -15.10 -17.65 -16.24
C LEU A 139 -13.84 -17.55 -15.38
N ASN A 140 -13.75 -16.48 -14.59
CA ASN A 140 -12.73 -16.29 -13.58
C ASN A 140 -13.40 -16.09 -12.22
N VAL A 141 -12.82 -16.68 -11.17
CA VAL A 141 -13.24 -16.46 -9.77
C VAL A 141 -12.04 -16.03 -8.93
N THR A 142 -12.22 -15.00 -8.12
CA THR A 142 -11.16 -14.43 -7.27
C THR A 142 -11.66 -14.27 -5.84
N ALA A 143 -10.73 -14.29 -4.88
CA ALA A 143 -11.00 -14.07 -3.46
C ALA A 143 -10.13 -12.90 -2.97
N GLU A 144 -10.76 -11.91 -2.34
CA GLU A 144 -10.06 -10.74 -1.79
C GLU A 144 -10.60 -10.41 -0.37
N PRO A 145 -9.77 -10.54 0.68
CA PRO A 145 -8.43 -11.13 0.68
C PRO A 145 -8.46 -12.66 0.50
N SER A 146 -7.38 -13.25 -0.02
CA SER A 146 -7.24 -14.72 -0.15
C SER A 146 -6.78 -15.41 1.14
N GLU A 147 -6.45 -14.64 2.17
CA GLU A 147 -6.04 -15.12 3.49
C GLU A 147 -6.84 -14.36 4.56
N ILE A 148 -7.50 -15.08 5.47
CA ILE A 148 -8.36 -14.49 6.52
C ILE A 148 -8.20 -15.23 7.85
N PHE A 149 -8.54 -14.59 8.96
CA PHE A 149 -8.75 -15.28 10.24
C PHE A 149 -10.15 -15.88 10.35
N THR A 150 -10.34 -16.81 11.28
CA THR A 150 -11.69 -17.31 11.60
C THR A 150 -12.61 -16.14 11.95
N SER A 151 -13.85 -16.20 11.47
CA SER A 151 -14.87 -15.14 11.58
C SER A 151 -14.66 -13.86 10.75
N GLU A 152 -13.51 -13.70 10.07
CA GLU A 152 -13.36 -12.69 9.03
C GLU A 152 -14.02 -13.13 7.72
N LYS A 153 -14.09 -12.21 6.75
CA LYS A 153 -14.75 -12.42 5.47
C LYS A 153 -13.79 -12.18 4.31
N SER A 154 -13.99 -12.94 3.24
CA SER A 154 -13.36 -12.73 1.94
C SER A 154 -14.44 -12.48 0.89
N ASN A 155 -14.23 -11.53 -0.02
CA ASN A 155 -15.14 -11.31 -1.14
C ASN A 155 -14.78 -12.22 -2.31
N ILE A 156 -15.72 -13.08 -2.69
CA ILE A 156 -15.63 -13.95 -3.85
C ILE A 156 -16.29 -13.26 -5.02
N THR A 157 -15.51 -12.94 -6.05
CA THR A 157 -16.00 -12.25 -7.25
C THR A 157 -15.93 -13.18 -8.46
N THR A 158 -17.01 -13.27 -9.23
CA THR A 158 -17.07 -13.98 -10.51
C THR A 158 -17.07 -13.00 -11.67
N LYS A 159 -16.34 -13.30 -12.74
CA LYS A 159 -16.31 -12.47 -13.96
C LYS A 159 -16.11 -13.31 -15.19
N PHE A 160 -16.63 -12.86 -16.33
CA PHE A 160 -16.04 -13.27 -17.60
C PHE A 160 -14.81 -12.44 -17.88
N VAL A 161 -13.76 -13.10 -18.35
CA VAL A 161 -12.55 -12.45 -18.84
C VAL A 161 -12.13 -13.03 -20.19
N TRP A 162 -11.39 -12.27 -20.99
CA TRP A 162 -10.79 -12.80 -22.20
C TRP A 162 -9.59 -13.68 -21.87
N ASN A 163 -9.56 -14.90 -22.41
CA ASN A 163 -8.45 -15.83 -22.24
C ASN A 163 -7.11 -15.14 -22.61
N GLY A 164 -6.06 -15.43 -21.83
CA GLY A 164 -4.71 -14.90 -22.05
C GLY A 164 -4.47 -13.44 -21.61
N THR A 165 -5.51 -12.61 -21.47
CA THR A 165 -5.36 -11.21 -21.01
C THR A 165 -5.96 -10.94 -19.64
N ASN A 166 -6.89 -11.78 -19.17
CA ASN A 166 -7.68 -11.56 -17.96
C ASN A 166 -8.41 -10.21 -17.91
N THR A 167 -8.65 -9.59 -19.09
CA THR A 167 -9.41 -8.34 -19.19
C THR A 167 -10.90 -8.64 -19.02
N ASP A 168 -11.60 -7.82 -18.24
CA ASP A 168 -13.03 -7.99 -17.94
C ASP A 168 -13.89 -7.96 -19.22
N ALA A 169 -14.70 -9.00 -19.39
CA ALA A 169 -15.63 -9.22 -20.50
C ALA A 169 -17.08 -9.37 -20.01
N THR A 170 -17.34 -9.23 -18.71
CA THR A 170 -18.61 -9.57 -18.06
C THR A 170 -19.81 -8.86 -18.68
N ASN A 171 -19.66 -7.57 -19.00
CA ASN A 171 -20.74 -6.75 -19.57
C ASN A 171 -20.77 -6.75 -21.10
N LEU A 172 -19.89 -7.52 -21.76
CA LEU A 172 -19.84 -7.62 -23.22
C LEU A 172 -20.56 -8.87 -23.73
N LEU A 173 -20.95 -9.78 -22.84
CA LEU A 173 -21.62 -11.03 -23.19
C LEU A 173 -23.07 -11.02 -22.69
N PRO A 174 -23.95 -11.87 -23.25
CA PRO A 174 -25.28 -12.06 -22.71
C PRO A 174 -25.22 -12.50 -21.25
N LYS A 175 -26.15 -12.03 -20.42
CA LYS A 175 -26.20 -12.39 -19.01
C LYS A 175 -26.31 -13.90 -18.84
N ARG A 176 -25.41 -14.48 -18.05
CA ARG A 176 -25.39 -15.91 -17.71
C ARG A 176 -25.43 -16.09 -16.20
N ASN A 177 -26.03 -17.19 -15.77
CA ASN A 177 -26.11 -17.57 -14.37
C ASN A 177 -24.86 -18.36 -13.96
N VAL A 178 -24.23 -17.94 -12.87
CA VAL A 178 -23.10 -18.61 -12.21
C VAL A 178 -23.58 -19.31 -10.96
N LYS A 179 -23.07 -20.52 -10.72
CA LYS A 179 -23.28 -21.28 -9.50
C LYS A 179 -21.96 -21.38 -8.74
N LEU A 180 -22.01 -21.16 -7.44
CA LEU A 180 -20.89 -21.28 -6.51
C LEU A 180 -21.09 -22.47 -5.59
N SER A 181 -20.01 -23.18 -5.31
CA SER A 181 -19.95 -24.20 -4.26
C SER A 181 -18.68 -24.02 -3.44
N SER A 182 -18.76 -24.31 -2.14
CA SER A 182 -17.63 -24.18 -1.23
C SER A 182 -17.69 -25.24 -0.13
N ASN A 183 -16.53 -25.54 0.44
CA ASN A 183 -16.41 -26.25 1.71
C ASN A 183 -16.48 -25.33 2.95
N GLY A 184 -16.73 -24.01 2.77
CA GLY A 184 -17.07 -23.06 3.83
C GLY A 184 -18.44 -22.41 3.59
N THR A 185 -18.70 -21.26 4.21
CA THR A 185 -19.99 -20.57 4.12
C THR A 185 -19.93 -19.44 3.11
N LEU A 186 -20.88 -19.43 2.16
CA LEU A 186 -21.10 -18.34 1.20
C LEU A 186 -22.43 -17.64 1.53
N THR A 187 -22.49 -16.32 1.35
CA THR A 187 -23.76 -15.57 1.47
C THR A 187 -24.69 -15.82 0.29
N GLU A 188 -24.13 -16.00 -0.91
CA GLU A 188 -24.89 -16.27 -2.14
C GLU A 188 -24.21 -17.43 -2.88
N THR A 189 -25.01 -18.38 -3.37
CA THR A 189 -24.50 -19.55 -4.09
C THR A 189 -24.86 -19.56 -5.58
N GLU A 190 -25.64 -18.58 -6.05
CA GLU A 190 -26.12 -18.49 -7.42
C GLU A 190 -26.46 -17.03 -7.78
N GLY A 191 -26.32 -16.65 -9.05
CA GLY A 191 -26.63 -15.30 -9.53
C GLY A 191 -26.06 -15.02 -10.92
N ASP A 192 -26.18 -13.80 -11.44
CA ASP A 192 -25.54 -13.44 -12.72
C ASP A 192 -24.01 -13.41 -12.59
N VAL A 193 -23.27 -13.79 -13.65
CA VAL A 193 -21.82 -13.57 -13.74
C VAL A 193 -21.52 -12.09 -13.48
N GLY A 194 -20.58 -11.81 -12.57
CA GLY A 194 -20.45 -10.51 -11.90
C GLY A 194 -20.87 -10.57 -10.44
N LEU A 195 -21.42 -11.70 -9.98
CA LEU A 195 -21.77 -11.98 -8.59
C LEU A 195 -20.57 -11.75 -7.66
N ILE A 196 -20.84 -11.06 -6.55
CA ILE A 196 -19.96 -10.95 -5.40
C ILE A 196 -20.66 -11.65 -4.22
N SER A 197 -20.06 -12.73 -3.70
CA SER A 197 -20.50 -13.40 -2.48
C SER A 197 -19.47 -13.23 -1.38
N GLU A 198 -19.89 -13.00 -0.15
CA GLU A 198 -18.98 -13.06 0.99
C GLU A 198 -18.76 -14.53 1.38
N PHE A 199 -17.49 -14.90 1.57
CA PHE A 199 -17.06 -16.17 2.13
C PHE A 199 -16.67 -16.00 3.61
N SER A 200 -17.00 -16.96 4.45
CA SER A 200 -16.52 -17.05 5.83
C SER A 200 -16.37 -18.49 6.31
N ALA A 201 -15.53 -18.69 7.32
CA ALA A 201 -15.36 -19.97 7.99
C ALA A 201 -15.08 -19.79 9.50
N SER A 202 -15.55 -20.76 10.30
CA SER A 202 -15.37 -20.79 11.75
C SER A 202 -14.17 -21.62 12.19
N THR A 203 -13.59 -22.42 11.30
CA THR A 203 -12.45 -23.30 11.56
C THR A 203 -11.29 -22.98 10.62
N GLU A 204 -10.06 -23.17 11.10
CA GLU A 204 -8.86 -23.04 10.29
C GLU A 204 -8.80 -24.10 9.17
N GLY A 205 -8.04 -23.82 8.13
CA GLY A 205 -7.76 -24.72 7.02
C GLY A 205 -7.81 -24.04 5.66
N SER A 206 -7.51 -24.83 4.62
CA SER A 206 -7.65 -24.41 3.24
C SER A 206 -9.08 -24.66 2.73
N TYR A 207 -9.70 -23.60 2.22
CA TYR A 207 -11.02 -23.64 1.63
C TYR A 207 -10.92 -23.39 0.14
N PHE A 208 -11.86 -23.99 -0.59
CA PHE A 208 -11.96 -23.89 -2.04
C PHE A 208 -13.36 -23.42 -2.39
N VAL A 209 -13.44 -22.39 -3.21
CA VAL A 209 -14.69 -21.97 -3.84
C VAL A 209 -14.61 -22.31 -5.31
N ASN A 210 -15.55 -23.12 -5.78
CA ASN A 210 -15.68 -23.51 -7.17
C ASN A 210 -16.83 -22.73 -7.81
N ALA A 211 -16.60 -22.20 -9.00
CA ALA A 211 -17.60 -21.51 -9.81
C ALA A 211 -17.82 -22.26 -11.12
N THR A 212 -19.09 -22.37 -11.54
CA THR A 212 -19.50 -22.91 -12.84
C THR A 212 -20.56 -22.03 -13.48
N VAL A 213 -20.57 -21.94 -14.80
CA VAL A 213 -21.59 -21.24 -15.59
C VAL A 213 -22.18 -22.22 -16.61
N ASP A 214 -23.49 -22.17 -16.84
CA ASP A 214 -24.16 -22.99 -17.87
C ASP A 214 -24.08 -24.51 -17.65
N ASP A 215 -23.97 -24.92 -16.39
CA ASP A 215 -23.87 -26.30 -15.95
C ASP A 215 -22.69 -27.08 -16.57
N GLU A 216 -21.68 -26.37 -17.13
CA GLU A 216 -20.41 -26.83 -17.75
C GLU A 216 -20.34 -28.35 -17.99
N THR A 217 -21.22 -28.88 -18.85
CA THR A 217 -21.48 -30.33 -18.93
C THR A 217 -20.35 -31.09 -19.63
N TYR A 218 -19.44 -30.37 -20.31
CA TYR A 218 -18.26 -30.89 -20.98
C TYR A 218 -16.97 -30.51 -20.23
N ASN A 219 -16.32 -31.52 -19.63
CA ASN A 219 -14.98 -31.43 -19.05
C ASN A 219 -14.86 -30.32 -17.99
N PRO A 220 -15.56 -30.44 -16.84
CA PRO A 220 -15.70 -29.38 -15.85
C PRO A 220 -14.34 -29.07 -15.20
N THR A 221 -13.62 -28.11 -15.76
CA THR A 221 -12.56 -27.41 -15.04
C THR A 221 -13.24 -26.31 -14.26
N SER A 222 -13.99 -26.69 -13.21
CA SER A 222 -14.57 -25.70 -12.30
C SER A 222 -13.49 -24.68 -11.96
N THR A 223 -13.78 -23.40 -12.14
CA THR A 223 -12.78 -22.39 -11.79
C THR A 223 -12.74 -22.35 -10.28
N THR A 224 -11.58 -22.65 -9.70
CA THR A 224 -11.41 -22.75 -8.25
C THR A 224 -10.55 -21.60 -7.76
N VAL A 225 -10.99 -20.96 -6.68
CA VAL A 225 -10.13 -20.08 -5.88
C VAL A 225 -9.91 -20.70 -4.50
N LYS A 226 -8.68 -20.59 -4.01
CA LYS A 226 -8.28 -21.05 -2.68
C LYS A 226 -8.31 -19.87 -1.70
N ILE A 227 -8.80 -20.14 -0.50
CA ILE A 227 -8.82 -19.21 0.63
C ILE A 227 -8.17 -19.91 1.81
N GLU A 228 -7.15 -19.30 2.39
CA GLU A 228 -6.53 -19.81 3.62
C GLU A 228 -7.19 -19.17 4.83
N VAL A 229 -7.78 -20.00 5.70
CA VAL A 229 -8.39 -19.55 6.95
C VAL A 229 -7.49 -19.96 8.10
N MET A 230 -7.06 -19.01 8.89
CA MET A 230 -6.24 -19.23 10.08
C MET A 230 -7.08 -19.13 11.33
N PRO A 231 -6.70 -19.80 12.43
CA PRO A 231 -7.36 -19.59 13.69
C PRO A 231 -7.11 -18.14 14.10
N LYS A 232 -8.12 -17.49 14.68
CA LYS A 232 -7.91 -16.23 15.39
C LYS A 232 -6.83 -16.48 16.45
N SER A 233 -5.65 -15.94 16.20
CA SER A 233 -4.44 -16.17 16.97
C SER A 233 -4.07 -14.91 17.74
N ASP A 234 -3.26 -15.10 18.78
CA ASP A 234 -2.62 -13.97 19.45
C ASP A 234 -1.82 -13.17 18.43
N ILE A 235 -1.83 -11.86 18.59
CA ILE A 235 -1.05 -10.96 17.75
C ILE A 235 0.38 -10.85 18.30
N ILE A 236 1.35 -10.88 17.40
CA ILE A 236 2.73 -10.48 17.68
C ILE A 236 2.86 -9.01 17.29
N ILE A 237 3.31 -8.20 18.24
CA ILE A 237 3.62 -6.78 18.02
C ILE A 237 5.13 -6.61 18.11
N LEU A 238 5.75 -6.18 17.02
CA LEU A 238 7.16 -5.81 16.98
C LEU A 238 7.29 -4.30 16.98
N ALA A 239 7.99 -3.78 17.99
CA ALA A 239 8.20 -2.35 18.22
C ALA A 239 9.61 -2.13 18.78
N ASP A 240 10.61 -2.27 17.92
CA ASP A 240 12.02 -2.20 18.34
C ASP A 240 12.42 -0.83 18.87
N ASN A 241 13.42 -0.82 19.76
CA ASN A 241 14.01 0.42 20.23
C ASN A 241 14.61 1.20 19.06
N VAL A 242 14.48 2.53 19.09
CA VAL A 242 15.02 3.41 18.04
C VAL A 242 16.03 4.36 18.64
N THR A 243 17.26 4.35 18.13
CA THR A 243 18.25 5.39 18.41
C THR A 243 18.50 6.21 17.15
N LYS A 244 18.44 7.53 17.26
CA LYS A 244 18.73 8.47 16.16
C LYS A 244 19.32 9.77 16.69
N TYR A 245 20.06 10.48 15.86
CA TYR A 245 20.44 11.86 16.17
C TYR A 245 19.25 12.80 15.98
N TYR A 246 19.28 13.95 16.66
CA TYR A 246 18.28 15.00 16.52
C TYR A 246 18.06 15.38 15.05
N HIS A 247 16.80 15.42 14.61
CA HIS A 247 16.36 15.55 13.20
C HIS A 247 16.86 14.48 12.21
N GLY A 248 17.38 13.34 12.68
CA GLY A 248 17.65 12.18 11.81
C GLY A 248 16.39 11.67 11.09
N LEU A 249 16.54 10.86 10.04
CA LEU A 249 15.42 10.40 9.22
C LEU A 249 14.67 9.18 9.78
N GLN A 250 15.22 8.53 10.80
CA GLN A 250 14.64 7.32 11.39
C GLN A 250 13.25 7.61 11.99
N ARG A 251 12.37 6.61 11.84
CA ARG A 251 10.98 6.61 12.31
C ARG A 251 10.78 5.52 13.35
N PHE A 252 9.77 5.67 14.20
CA PHE A 252 9.33 4.57 15.05
C PHE A 252 8.34 3.71 14.26
N VAL A 253 8.72 2.46 14.02
CA VAL A 253 7.96 1.51 13.19
C VAL A 253 7.38 0.44 14.09
N VAL A 254 6.10 0.12 13.88
CA VAL A 254 5.41 -0.99 14.53
C VAL A 254 4.95 -1.94 13.45
N THR A 255 5.21 -3.24 13.62
CA THR A 255 4.68 -4.30 12.76
C THR A 255 3.78 -5.20 13.58
N VAL A 256 2.61 -5.53 13.03
CA VAL A 256 1.65 -6.46 13.64
C VAL A 256 1.52 -7.67 12.73
N SER A 257 1.74 -8.84 13.31
CA SER A 257 1.56 -10.13 12.62
C SER A 257 0.82 -11.11 13.52
N SER A 258 0.30 -12.19 12.95
CA SER A 258 -0.14 -13.35 13.73
C SER A 258 1.05 -14.13 14.29
N THR A 259 0.78 -15.07 15.20
CA THR A 259 1.76 -16.08 15.62
C THR A 259 2.27 -16.98 14.48
N TYR A 260 1.58 -16.99 13.34
CA TYR A 260 1.98 -17.74 12.13
C TYR A 260 2.84 -16.91 11.17
N GLY A 261 3.17 -15.66 11.53
CA GLY A 261 4.03 -14.78 10.72
C GLY A 261 3.30 -14.03 9.61
N ILE A 262 1.97 -14.07 9.57
CA ILE A 262 1.18 -13.33 8.56
C ILE A 262 0.94 -11.91 9.04
N HIS A 263 1.23 -10.95 8.17
CA HIS A 263 1.10 -9.53 8.45
C HIS A 263 -0.38 -9.10 8.49
N ILE A 264 -0.77 -8.35 9.53
CA ILE A 264 -2.18 -7.97 9.75
C ILE A 264 -2.39 -6.52 9.30
N ALA A 265 -3.07 -6.32 8.18
CA ALA A 265 -3.43 -5.02 7.63
C ALA A 265 -4.73 -4.47 8.27
N GLY A 266 -4.91 -3.15 8.24
CA GLY A 266 -6.17 -2.51 8.68
C GLY A 266 -6.39 -2.44 10.19
N ILE A 267 -5.42 -2.89 11.02
CA ILE A 267 -5.56 -2.88 12.48
C ILE A 267 -5.06 -1.56 13.09
N SER A 268 -5.78 -1.07 14.11
CA SER A 268 -5.47 0.18 14.81
C SER A 268 -4.35 -0.02 15.84
N VAL A 269 -3.33 0.84 15.79
CA VAL A 269 -2.14 0.84 16.65
C VAL A 269 -2.05 2.19 17.37
N ASN A 270 -2.08 2.16 18.69
CA ASN A 270 -1.89 3.35 19.54
C ASN A 270 -0.44 3.39 20.04
N ILE A 271 0.33 4.40 19.63
CA ILE A 271 1.71 4.62 20.06
C ILE A 271 1.73 5.77 21.05
N ILE A 272 2.16 5.53 22.28
CA ILE A 272 2.14 6.50 23.37
C ILE A 272 3.57 6.92 23.70
N ILE A 273 3.89 8.21 23.53
CA ILE A 273 5.19 8.80 23.83
C ILE A 273 4.96 10.12 24.57
N ASN A 274 5.62 10.32 25.72
CA ASN A 274 5.43 11.51 26.57
C ASN A 274 3.96 11.79 26.95
N GLY A 275 3.17 10.74 27.17
CA GLY A 275 1.74 10.86 27.48
C GLY A 275 0.86 11.27 26.30
N MET A 276 1.42 11.48 25.11
CA MET A 276 0.68 11.75 23.88
C MET A 276 0.44 10.46 23.11
N THR A 277 -0.80 10.23 22.67
CA THR A 277 -1.20 9.06 21.88
C THR A 277 -1.25 9.39 20.39
N TYR A 278 -0.54 8.60 19.59
CA TYR A 278 -0.57 8.64 18.13
C TYR A 278 -1.22 7.37 17.60
N THR A 279 -2.45 7.48 17.11
CA THR A 279 -3.16 6.36 16.49
C THR A 279 -2.82 6.24 15.01
N ARG A 280 -2.49 5.04 14.56
CA ARG A 280 -2.24 4.69 13.16
C ARG A 280 -2.91 3.38 12.79
N VAL A 281 -3.05 3.13 11.50
CA VAL A 281 -3.56 1.86 10.97
C VAL A 281 -2.43 1.18 10.19
N THR A 282 -2.35 -0.15 10.26
CA THR A 282 -1.37 -0.93 9.48
C THR A 282 -1.74 -0.99 8.00
N GLY A 283 -0.72 -0.91 7.13
CA GLY A 283 -0.88 -1.14 5.69
C GLY A 283 -0.92 -2.63 5.32
N GLY A 284 -0.93 -2.94 4.01
CA GLY A 284 -0.96 -4.32 3.49
C GLY A 284 0.21 -5.22 3.95
N ASN A 285 1.32 -4.64 4.42
CA ASN A 285 2.46 -5.36 4.99
C ASN A 285 2.41 -5.45 6.53
N GLY A 286 1.28 -5.13 7.16
CA GLY A 286 1.10 -5.17 8.61
C GLY A 286 1.91 -4.13 9.38
N ALA A 287 2.53 -3.15 8.71
CA ALA A 287 3.38 -2.15 9.35
C ALA A 287 2.72 -0.77 9.38
N THR A 288 3.08 0.01 10.40
CA THR A 288 2.78 1.44 10.49
C THR A 288 3.91 2.20 11.19
N SER A 289 3.95 3.53 11.05
CA SER A 289 5.04 4.31 11.66
C SER A 289 4.69 5.77 11.96
N ILE A 290 5.44 6.36 12.88
CA ILE A 290 5.38 7.79 13.19
C ILE A 290 6.75 8.47 13.03
N PRO A 291 6.81 9.74 12.59
CA PRO A 291 8.04 10.53 12.68
C PRO A 291 8.39 10.81 14.14
N LEU A 292 9.69 10.88 14.43
CA LEU A 292 10.22 11.17 15.77
C LEU A 292 10.75 12.60 15.82
N ASN A 293 9.84 13.54 16.07
CA ASN A 293 10.11 14.99 16.19
C ASN A 293 10.22 15.37 17.68
N LEU A 294 11.23 14.83 18.36
CA LEU A 294 11.44 14.99 19.80
C LEU A 294 12.81 15.66 20.04
N ASN A 295 12.93 16.39 21.15
CA ASN A 295 14.23 16.92 21.61
C ASN A 295 15.19 15.77 21.97
N SER A 296 16.50 16.04 22.03
CA SER A 296 17.46 15.04 22.53
C SER A 296 17.05 14.54 23.92
N GLY A 297 17.13 13.23 24.13
CA GLY A 297 16.69 12.58 25.35
C GLY A 297 16.28 11.13 25.13
N GLU A 298 15.91 10.46 26.21
CA GLU A 298 15.39 9.09 26.20
C GLU A 298 13.90 9.11 26.55
N TYR A 299 13.11 8.40 25.75
CA TYR A 299 11.65 8.39 25.84
C TYR A 299 11.14 6.96 25.87
N GLY A 300 10.43 6.60 26.94
CA GLY A 300 9.64 5.37 26.97
C GLY A 300 8.49 5.43 25.98
N VAL A 301 8.28 4.35 25.25
CA VAL A 301 7.19 4.19 24.29
C VAL A 301 6.34 3.00 24.69
N THR A 302 5.04 3.21 24.77
CA THR A 302 4.06 2.13 24.97
C THR A 302 3.23 2.00 23.71
N VAL A 303 3.18 0.79 23.16
CA VAL A 303 2.39 0.46 21.97
C VAL A 303 1.24 -0.44 22.38
N VAL A 304 0.01 -0.06 22.02
CA VAL A 304 -1.20 -0.81 22.33
C VAL A 304 -1.92 -1.16 21.03
N VAL A 305 -2.20 -2.45 20.83
CA VAL A 305 -2.98 -2.99 19.71
C VAL A 305 -4.03 -3.93 20.31
N GLU A 306 -5.31 -3.62 20.09
CA GLU A 306 -6.43 -4.27 20.80
C GLU A 306 -6.20 -4.29 22.32
N ASN A 307 -6.06 -5.49 22.92
CA ASN A 307 -5.82 -5.69 24.34
C ASN A 307 -4.35 -5.98 24.67
N ASN A 308 -3.46 -5.94 23.68
CA ASN A 308 -2.04 -6.28 23.83
C ASN A 308 -1.19 -5.01 23.95
N THR A 309 -0.20 -5.05 24.83
CA THR A 309 0.71 -3.93 25.09
C THR A 309 2.17 -4.39 25.00
N VAL A 310 2.98 -3.65 24.26
CA VAL A 310 4.45 -3.81 24.25
C VAL A 310 5.12 -2.48 24.55
N ASN A 311 6.30 -2.53 25.16
CA ASN A 311 7.08 -1.35 25.49
C ASN A 311 8.38 -1.31 24.68
N SER A 312 8.83 -0.09 24.38
CA SER A 312 10.04 0.21 23.63
C SER A 312 10.66 1.49 24.16
N VAL A 313 11.85 1.82 23.66
CA VAL A 313 12.59 3.04 24.02
C VAL A 313 13.03 3.76 22.75
N VAL A 314 12.77 5.07 22.71
CA VAL A 314 13.30 5.98 21.69
C VAL A 314 14.37 6.85 22.32
N THR A 315 15.58 6.80 21.78
CA THR A 315 16.72 7.63 22.18
C THR A 315 17.07 8.62 21.08
N ILE A 316 16.89 9.91 21.35
CA ILE A 316 17.32 11.00 20.48
C ILE A 316 18.68 11.50 20.99
N LEU A 317 19.74 11.21 20.26
CA LEU A 317 21.10 11.67 20.55
C LEU A 317 21.25 13.15 20.19
N SER A 318 21.87 13.91 21.08
CA SER A 318 22.21 15.31 20.82
C SER A 318 23.28 15.42 19.71
N THR A 319 23.10 16.43 18.89
CA THR A 319 24.00 16.89 17.82
C THR A 319 24.79 18.13 18.23
N VAL A 320 24.61 18.63 19.45
CA VAL A 320 25.42 19.70 20.03
C VAL A 320 25.70 19.45 21.50
N ASN A 321 26.98 19.29 21.84
CA ASN A 321 27.40 18.95 23.19
C ASN A 321 28.47 19.93 23.67
N GLY A 322 28.19 20.64 24.77
CA GLY A 322 29.15 21.44 25.51
C GLY A 322 29.19 21.02 26.98
N SER A 323 30.08 21.63 27.74
CA SER A 323 30.21 21.35 29.17
C SER A 323 30.36 22.64 29.96
N ASP A 324 29.89 22.61 31.20
CA ASP A 324 30.06 23.70 32.15
C ASP A 324 31.56 23.98 32.39
N ILE A 325 31.91 25.23 32.62
CA ILE A 325 33.28 25.65 32.91
C ILE A 325 33.34 26.59 34.09
N VAL A 326 34.31 26.34 34.96
CA VAL A 326 34.71 27.21 36.07
C VAL A 326 36.10 27.77 35.79
N LYS A 327 36.27 29.06 35.98
CA LYS A 327 37.45 29.82 35.57
C LYS A 327 37.77 30.91 36.59
N MET A 328 39.05 31.22 36.83
CA MET A 328 39.43 32.47 37.49
C MET A 328 39.40 33.63 36.50
N TYR A 329 38.96 34.81 36.92
CA TYR A 329 38.98 36.02 36.09
C TYR A 329 40.36 36.19 35.42
N ARG A 330 40.35 36.41 34.10
CA ARG A 330 41.51 36.51 33.18
C ARG A 330 42.38 35.26 32.96
N ASN A 331 42.07 34.09 33.54
CA ASN A 331 42.87 32.89 33.25
C ASN A 331 42.67 32.36 31.80
N GLY A 332 43.43 31.35 31.36
CA GLY A 332 43.42 30.86 29.97
C GLY A 332 42.26 29.94 29.54
N THR A 333 41.36 29.53 30.45
CA THR A 333 40.26 28.58 30.13
C THR A 333 39.24 29.16 29.12
N HIS A 334 38.77 28.37 28.17
CA HIS A 334 37.79 28.78 27.16
C HIS A 334 36.66 27.76 27.04
N TYR A 335 35.54 28.16 26.45
CA TYR A 335 34.42 27.26 26.19
C TYR A 335 34.63 26.50 24.89
N TYR A 336 34.22 25.24 24.87
CA TYR A 336 34.19 24.40 23.68
C TYR A 336 32.86 23.65 23.60
N ALA A 337 32.35 23.50 22.38
CA ALA A 337 31.26 22.60 22.07
C ALA A 337 31.59 21.79 20.82
N THR A 338 31.04 20.57 20.75
CA THR A 338 31.14 19.65 19.63
C THR A 338 29.81 19.61 18.89
N PHE A 339 29.87 19.64 17.57
CA PHE A 339 28.71 19.69 16.68
C PHE A 339 28.73 18.51 15.69
N LEU A 340 27.57 17.88 15.51
CA LEU A 340 27.34 16.75 14.62
C LEU A 340 26.23 17.09 13.60
N ASP A 341 26.21 16.41 12.47
CA ASP A 341 25.06 16.43 11.55
C ASP A 341 23.93 15.52 12.07
N SER A 342 22.81 15.45 11.34
CA SER A 342 21.66 14.59 11.68
C SER A 342 21.92 13.08 11.53
N GLN A 343 23.12 12.70 11.08
CA GLN A 343 23.59 11.33 10.89
C GLN A 343 24.64 10.94 11.93
N GLY A 344 25.14 11.89 12.73
CA GLY A 344 26.15 11.68 13.76
C GLY A 344 27.58 11.91 13.31
N ASN A 345 27.81 12.46 12.12
CA ASN A 345 29.15 12.81 11.67
C ASN A 345 29.53 14.18 12.23
N PHE A 346 30.82 14.39 12.53
CA PHE A 346 31.31 15.71 12.89
C PHE A 346 31.08 16.71 11.77
N LEU A 347 30.64 17.92 12.13
CA LEU A 347 30.59 19.02 11.18
C LEU A 347 32.00 19.30 10.64
N ALA A 348 32.07 19.66 9.35
CA ALA A 348 33.33 19.91 8.66
C ALA A 348 34.08 21.14 9.21
N ASP A 349 35.40 21.11 9.11
CA ASP A 349 36.24 22.27 9.43
C ASP A 349 35.83 23.48 8.58
N GLY A 350 35.71 24.63 9.23
CA GLY A 350 35.24 25.87 8.61
C GLY A 350 33.73 26.11 8.70
N THR A 351 32.92 25.10 9.07
CA THR A 351 31.48 25.26 9.27
C THR A 351 31.20 26.29 10.37
N ALA A 352 30.36 27.28 10.06
CA ALA A 352 30.01 28.36 10.97
C ALA A 352 28.94 27.92 11.96
N VAL A 353 29.25 27.98 13.25
CA VAL A 353 28.35 27.67 14.38
C VAL A 353 28.15 28.89 15.27
N ARG A 354 27.11 28.88 16.10
CA ARG A 354 26.73 30.05 16.90
C ARG A 354 26.79 29.76 18.40
N PHE A 355 27.29 30.73 19.15
CA PHE A 355 27.19 30.78 20.60
C PHE A 355 26.43 32.04 21.04
N ASN A 356 25.52 31.91 21.99
CA ASN A 356 24.87 33.03 22.66
C ASN A 356 25.34 33.07 24.11
N ILE A 357 25.85 34.21 24.58
CA ILE A 357 26.16 34.44 25.99
C ILE A 357 25.84 35.89 26.34
N ASN A 358 25.09 36.11 27.42
CA ASN A 358 24.58 37.43 27.81
C ASN A 358 23.77 38.15 26.71
N GLY A 359 23.06 37.39 25.87
CA GLY A 359 22.26 37.94 24.76
C GLY A 359 23.10 38.42 23.56
N VAL A 360 24.41 38.21 23.57
CA VAL A 360 25.29 38.50 22.45
C VAL A 360 25.59 37.23 21.66
N MET A 361 25.35 37.29 20.35
CA MET A 361 25.61 36.21 19.42
C MET A 361 27.05 36.26 18.90
N TYR A 362 27.71 35.11 18.89
CA TYR A 362 29.07 34.93 18.39
C TYR A 362 29.11 33.83 17.34
N ASP A 363 29.49 34.18 16.12
CA ASP A 363 29.82 33.20 15.09
C ASP A 363 31.24 32.67 15.29
N ARG A 364 31.38 31.35 15.28
CA ARG A 364 32.67 30.64 15.36
C ARG A 364 32.72 29.58 14.28
N LYS A 365 33.92 29.14 13.95
CA LYS A 365 34.12 28.07 12.98
C LYS A 365 34.54 26.81 13.71
N VAL A 366 34.02 25.68 13.25
CA VAL A 366 34.54 24.36 13.59
C VAL A 366 35.97 24.25 13.09
N SER A 367 36.84 23.62 13.88
CA SER A 367 38.25 23.44 13.54
C SER A 367 38.84 22.19 14.19
N GLY A 368 39.82 21.58 13.55
CA GLY A 368 40.60 20.49 14.13
C GLY A 368 40.01 19.09 13.91
N GLY A 369 39.10 18.94 12.94
CA GLY A 369 38.60 17.64 12.46
C GLY A 369 37.70 16.86 13.42
N LYS A 370 37.28 17.48 14.53
CA LYS A 370 36.47 16.83 15.60
C LYS A 370 35.12 17.52 15.83
N GLY A 371 34.63 18.29 14.85
CA GLY A 371 33.37 19.01 14.99
C GLY A 371 33.39 20.08 16.08
N GLN A 372 34.56 20.48 16.58
CA GLN A 372 34.69 21.32 17.77
C GLN A 372 34.86 22.79 17.41
N ALA A 373 34.15 23.68 18.10
CA ALA A 373 34.34 25.12 18.02
C ALA A 373 34.61 25.73 19.39
N LYS A 374 35.43 26.78 19.41
CA LYS A 374 35.90 27.45 20.63
C LYS A 374 35.30 28.85 20.76
N LEU A 375 34.83 29.21 21.96
CA LEU A 375 34.54 30.59 22.35
C LEU A 375 35.50 31.05 23.46
N ASN A 376 36.27 32.10 23.19
CA ASN A 376 37.09 32.74 24.21
C ASN A 376 36.17 33.44 25.25
N ILE A 377 36.44 33.21 26.54
CA ILE A 377 35.66 33.77 27.65
C ILE A 377 36.44 34.90 28.32
N ASN A 378 36.00 36.14 28.06
CA ASN A 378 36.55 37.38 28.62
C ASN A 378 35.43 38.16 29.33
N LEU A 379 34.86 37.56 30.38
CA LEU A 379 33.77 38.12 31.17
C LEU A 379 34.29 38.51 32.56
N GLU A 380 33.66 39.51 33.18
CA GLU A 380 33.87 39.85 34.60
C GLU A 380 33.41 38.69 35.50
N GLU A 381 33.75 38.73 36.79
CA GLU A 381 33.27 37.72 37.73
C GLU A 381 31.73 37.60 37.73
N GLY A 382 31.25 36.36 37.85
CA GLY A 382 29.82 36.07 37.82
C GLY A 382 29.48 34.69 37.25
N GLU A 383 28.18 34.40 37.24
CA GLU A 383 27.59 33.22 36.63
C GLU A 383 26.88 33.60 35.32
N TYR A 384 27.17 32.86 34.26
CA TYR A 384 26.59 33.11 32.94
C TYR A 384 26.07 31.81 32.34
N ILE A 385 25.03 31.90 31.52
CA ILE A 385 24.56 30.78 30.70
C ILE A 385 25.04 31.02 29.27
N ILE A 386 25.79 30.05 28.74
CA ILE A 386 26.12 29.99 27.33
C ILE A 386 25.18 29.03 26.62
N THR A 387 24.74 29.37 25.42
CA THR A 387 23.97 28.48 24.54
C THR A 387 24.76 28.25 23.26
N ALA A 388 25.11 27.00 22.96
CA ALA A 388 25.67 26.59 21.68
C ALA A 388 24.54 26.14 20.74
N ILE A 389 24.55 26.59 19.49
CA ILE A 389 23.49 26.34 18.50
C ILE A 389 24.09 25.65 17.28
N ASN A 390 23.59 24.46 16.98
CA ASN A 390 23.91 23.71 15.76
C ASN A 390 23.16 24.32 14.56
N PRO A 391 23.87 24.83 13.55
CA PRO A 391 23.24 25.43 12.38
C PRO A 391 22.57 24.43 11.45
N GLU A 392 23.02 23.17 11.41
CA GLU A 392 22.51 22.16 10.47
C GLU A 392 21.21 21.53 10.98
N THR A 393 21.16 21.21 12.26
CA THR A 393 19.99 20.56 12.88
C THR A 393 19.09 21.55 13.59
N GLY A 394 19.56 22.76 13.88
CA GLY A 394 18.86 23.76 14.67
C GLY A 394 18.85 23.48 16.18
N GLU A 395 19.47 22.39 16.63
CA GLU A 395 19.53 22.04 18.06
C GLU A 395 20.34 23.06 18.84
N ASN A 396 20.02 23.22 20.12
CA ASN A 396 20.82 24.01 21.04
C ASN A 396 21.04 23.29 22.36
N THR A 397 22.17 23.59 23.00
CA THR A 397 22.50 23.12 24.34
C THR A 397 22.97 24.29 25.18
N ALA A 398 22.68 24.26 26.48
CA ALA A 398 23.05 25.30 27.43
C ALA A 398 24.04 24.77 28.47
N ASN A 399 25.03 25.59 28.82
CA ASN A 399 26.01 25.28 29.86
C ASN A 399 26.25 26.49 30.77
N ASN A 400 26.69 26.22 31.99
CA ASN A 400 27.06 27.25 32.95
C ASN A 400 28.52 27.67 32.77
N ILE A 401 28.76 28.98 32.83
CA ILE A 401 30.09 29.60 32.84
C ILE A 401 30.24 30.34 34.16
N THR A 402 31.11 29.85 35.03
CA THR A 402 31.42 30.47 36.31
C THR A 402 32.77 31.18 36.22
N VAL A 403 32.78 32.50 36.37
CA VAL A 403 34.00 33.30 36.47
C VAL A 403 34.19 33.74 37.92
N LEU A 404 35.19 33.16 38.57
CA LEU A 404 35.56 33.42 39.95
C LEU A 404 36.43 34.68 40.05
N SER A 405 36.14 35.52 41.05
CA SER A 405 36.94 36.72 41.34
C SER A 405 38.36 36.37 41.80
N LEU A 406 39.33 37.21 41.44
CA LEU A 406 40.68 37.17 42.01
C LEU A 406 40.74 37.82 43.40
N LEU A 407 39.69 38.55 43.82
CA LEU A 407 39.62 39.22 45.11
C LEU A 407 38.62 38.48 46.00
N THR A 408 39.14 37.83 47.04
CA THR A 408 38.37 37.04 48.02
C THR A 408 38.53 37.63 49.41
N GLU A 409 37.67 37.21 50.35
CA GLU A 409 37.66 37.72 51.73
C GLU A 409 37.44 39.25 51.85
N ASN A 410 37.04 39.89 50.74
CA ASN A 410 36.53 41.26 50.71
C ASN A 410 35.15 41.28 51.38
N LYS A 411 35.12 41.72 52.65
CA LYS A 411 33.88 41.87 53.42
C LYS A 411 33.70 43.31 53.81
N ASP A 412 32.44 43.75 53.84
CA ASP A 412 32.07 45.05 54.41
C ASP A 412 32.58 45.17 55.85
N ILE A 413 33.07 46.35 56.20
CA ILE A 413 33.48 46.67 57.56
C ILE A 413 32.74 47.91 58.06
N THR A 414 32.27 47.87 59.31
CA THR A 414 31.79 49.05 60.02
C THR A 414 32.95 49.64 60.82
N LYS A 415 33.30 50.90 60.55
CA LYS A 415 34.46 51.56 61.18
C LYS A 415 34.02 52.77 62.02
N TYR A 416 34.46 52.83 63.27
CA TYR A 416 34.34 54.02 64.13
C TYR A 416 35.60 54.89 64.02
N TYR A 417 35.44 56.21 64.20
CA TYR A 417 36.53 57.18 64.06
C TYR A 417 37.76 56.75 64.91
N ARG A 418 38.90 56.56 64.22
CA ARG A 418 40.20 56.13 64.79
C ARG A 418 40.26 54.73 65.44
N ASN A 419 39.31 53.83 65.19
CA ASN A 419 39.40 52.46 65.73
C ASN A 419 40.40 51.56 64.94
N ALA A 420 40.73 50.39 65.51
CA ALA A 420 41.74 49.46 64.95
C ALA A 420 41.26 48.58 63.78
N SER A 421 39.99 48.62 63.39
CA SER A 421 39.45 47.77 62.32
C SER A 421 40.16 48.03 60.99
N GLN A 422 40.54 46.97 60.28
CA GLN A 422 41.18 47.03 58.96
C GLN A 422 40.32 46.32 57.93
N TYR A 423 40.28 46.87 56.73
CA TYR A 423 39.72 46.19 55.57
C TYR A 423 40.83 45.34 54.93
N THR A 424 40.58 44.05 54.80
CA THR A 424 41.53 43.09 54.22
C THR A 424 40.91 42.45 53.00
N VAL A 425 41.71 42.21 51.98
CA VAL A 425 41.33 41.44 50.80
C VAL A 425 42.42 40.42 50.51
N LYS A 426 42.02 39.20 50.20
CA LYS A 426 42.91 38.13 49.76
C LYS A 426 42.94 38.10 48.24
N VAL A 427 44.14 38.25 47.69
CA VAL A 427 44.36 38.29 46.24
C VAL A 427 44.82 36.92 45.76
N LEU A 428 44.09 36.36 44.80
CA LEU A 428 44.39 35.12 44.13
C LEU A 428 44.99 35.39 42.74
N GLY A 429 45.83 34.47 42.27
CA GLY A 429 46.31 34.45 40.90
C GLY A 429 45.37 33.71 39.96
N GLU A 430 45.68 33.72 38.67
CA GLU A 430 44.92 33.03 37.61
C GLU A 430 44.82 31.50 37.81
N ASN A 431 45.72 30.94 38.61
CA ASN A 431 45.74 29.54 39.02
C ASN A 431 44.89 29.25 40.28
N GLY A 432 44.21 30.27 40.84
CA GLY A 432 43.40 30.15 42.05
C GLY A 432 44.18 30.17 43.37
N ASN A 433 45.51 30.23 43.33
CA ASN A 433 46.35 30.27 44.53
C ASN A 433 46.61 31.71 44.98
N PRO A 434 46.84 31.96 46.29
CA PRO A 434 47.24 33.28 46.78
C PRO A 434 48.49 33.79 46.07
N VAL A 435 48.48 35.08 45.70
CA VAL A 435 49.67 35.70 45.12
C VAL A 435 50.73 35.98 46.19
N GLY A 436 52.01 35.93 45.81
CA GLY A 436 53.11 36.28 46.69
C GLY A 436 53.15 37.76 47.10
N ALA A 437 53.97 38.09 48.10
CA ALA A 437 54.15 39.46 48.59
C ALA A 437 54.70 40.41 47.51
N GLY A 438 54.44 41.73 47.66
CA GLY A 438 54.92 42.77 46.75
C GLY A 438 54.02 43.05 45.54
N LYS A 439 52.83 42.46 45.48
CA LYS A 439 51.82 42.79 44.45
C LYS A 439 51.07 44.06 44.83
N THR A 440 50.86 44.93 43.85
CA THR A 440 50.12 46.18 44.03
C THR A 440 48.62 45.89 44.02
N VAL A 441 47.92 46.36 45.05
CA VAL A 441 46.45 46.34 45.15
C VAL A 441 45.97 47.78 45.20
N LYS A 442 45.02 48.14 44.33
CA LYS A 442 44.45 49.49 44.28
C LYS A 442 43.04 49.46 44.88
N PHE A 443 42.84 50.26 45.93
CA PHE A 443 41.51 50.52 46.50
C PHE A 443 41.00 51.84 45.91
N ASN A 444 39.82 51.82 45.29
CA ASN A 444 39.17 53.02 44.79
C ASN A 444 38.06 53.41 45.78
N SER A 445 38.04 54.67 46.21
CA SER A 445 36.91 55.23 46.96
C SER A 445 36.04 56.04 46.01
N MET A 446 34.74 55.77 45.95
CA MET A 446 33.77 56.73 45.41
C MET A 446 33.33 57.64 46.56
N ALA A 447 33.42 58.96 46.35
CA ALA A 447 33.06 59.98 47.32
C ALA A 447 31.55 60.19 47.39
#